data_AF-A0A9D7XP69-F1
#
_entry.id   AF-A0A9D7XP69-F1
#
_cell.length_a   1.000
_cell.length_b   1.000
_cell.length_c   1.000
_cell.angle_alpha   90.00
_cell.angle_beta   90.00
_cell.angle_gamma   90.00
#
_symmetry.space_group_name_H-M   'P 1'
#
loop_
_entity.id
_entity.type
_entity.pdbx_description
1 polymer ?
#
loop_
_entity_poly.entity_id
_entity_poly.type
_entity_poly.pdbx_seq_one_letter_code
_entity_poly.pdbx_strand_id
1 'polypeptide(L)'
;MTARARATTAGLTELPVGNGIAPTTGWHLSRTPLEAATTELEWALLRWWEAFGRYSLHALNMLGLDGVGSAEMLILHIVRLHDRPKSATMIANLLNRDDIQNVQYSLRKLVGMGLAAKVRDQKGKYNHLAVTERGRQICDDFAAIRAQLLIADVAQLDNGEAVLLQAAKTVSMLTGLYDSAGRTSTGYAIIASAVQS
;
A
#
# COMPACT_ATOMS: atom_id res chain seq x y z
N MET A 1 12.46 50.23 23.90
CA MET A 1 12.73 48.91 23.28
C MET A 1 12.39 47.88 24.34
N THR A 2 11.34 47.08 24.24
CA THR A 2 11.08 46.09 23.18
C THR A 2 9.58 45.79 23.10
N ALA A 3 8.99 46.00 21.91
CA ALA A 3 7.62 45.64 21.61
C ALA A 3 7.51 44.12 21.41
N ARG A 4 6.57 43.50 22.13
CA ARG A 4 6.25 42.07 22.01
C ARG A 4 5.33 41.90 20.80
N ALA A 5 5.84 41.36 19.69
CA ALA A 5 5.05 41.06 18.51
C ALA A 5 4.08 39.91 18.82
N ARG A 6 2.79 40.21 18.73
CA ARG A 6 1.68 39.26 18.82
C ARG A 6 1.57 38.58 17.45
N ALA A 7 1.91 37.29 17.36
CA ALA A 7 1.72 36.52 16.14
C ALA A 7 0.22 36.34 15.90
N THR A 8 -0.27 36.95 14.83
CA THR A 8 -1.65 36.93 14.37
C THR A 8 -2.08 35.51 14.03
N THR A 9 -3.03 34.98 14.79
CA THR A 9 -3.78 33.74 14.51
C THR A 9 -4.78 34.03 13.39
N ALA A 10 -4.32 34.12 12.15
CA ALA A 10 -5.19 34.24 10.99
C ALA A 10 -4.53 33.53 9.81
N GLY A 11 -5.06 32.36 9.44
CA GLY A 11 -4.63 31.69 8.20
C GLY A 11 -4.76 30.17 8.12
N LEU A 12 -5.48 29.48 9.00
CA LEU A 12 -5.72 28.03 8.86
C LEU A 12 -7.17 27.59 9.08
N THR A 13 -8.11 28.53 9.10
CA THR A 13 -9.53 28.20 9.14
C THR A 13 -9.93 27.63 7.78
N GLU A 14 -10.39 26.37 7.82
CA GLU A 14 -11.16 25.67 6.78
C GLU A 14 -10.35 24.96 5.68
N LEU A 15 -9.73 23.83 6.05
CA LEU A 15 -9.75 22.68 5.15
C LEU A 15 -11.19 22.18 5.09
N PRO A 16 -11.80 22.00 3.90
CA PRO A 16 -13.17 21.50 3.80
C PRO A 16 -13.17 20.04 4.27
N VAL A 17 -13.59 19.84 5.52
CA VAL A 17 -13.81 18.50 6.08
C VAL A 17 -15.12 17.99 5.50
N GLY A 18 -15.05 17.42 4.30
CA GLY A 18 -16.15 16.65 3.74
C GLY A 18 -16.41 15.44 4.63
N ASN A 19 -17.47 15.51 5.45
CA ASN A 19 -18.02 14.44 6.30
C ASN A 19 -16.98 13.48 6.95
N GLY A 20 -16.40 13.87 8.09
CA GLY A 20 -15.65 12.93 8.94
C GLY A 20 -14.83 13.63 10.03
N ILE A 21 -15.09 13.25 11.28
CA ILE A 21 -14.43 13.62 12.56
C ILE A 21 -13.14 14.46 12.42
N ALA A 22 -13.15 15.70 12.96
CA ALA A 22 -11.96 16.53 13.03
C ALA A 22 -10.86 15.86 13.91
N PRO A 23 -9.57 15.89 13.50
CA PRO A 23 -8.50 15.29 14.30
C PRO A 23 -8.45 15.88 15.71
N THR A 24 -8.62 15.04 16.74
CA THR A 24 -8.64 15.49 18.14
C THR A 24 -7.22 15.58 18.71
N THR A 25 -6.89 16.70 19.37
CA THR A 25 -5.64 16.86 20.11
C THR A 25 -5.76 16.37 21.55
N GLY A 26 -4.64 16.02 22.19
CA GLY A 26 -4.59 15.61 23.60
C GLY A 26 -4.32 14.12 23.86
N TRP A 27 -4.00 13.35 22.82
CA TRP A 27 -3.54 11.95 22.90
C TRP A 27 -2.02 11.89 22.69
N HIS A 28 -1.35 10.81 23.12
CA HIS A 28 0.11 10.63 23.02
C HIS A 28 0.71 10.70 21.59
N LEU A 29 -0.11 10.65 20.54
CA LEU A 29 0.24 10.76 19.11
C LEU A 29 -0.41 11.99 18.45
N SER A 30 -1.12 12.83 19.22
CA SER A 30 -1.87 13.98 18.69
C SER A 30 -1.68 15.23 19.57
N ARG A 31 -0.45 15.57 19.91
CA ARG A 31 -0.16 16.74 20.75
C ARG A 31 -0.25 18.05 19.97
N THR A 32 -0.10 18.00 18.65
CA THR A 32 -0.27 19.14 17.74
C THR A 32 -1.31 18.84 16.66
N PRO A 33 -1.88 19.85 15.98
CA PRO A 33 -2.78 19.62 14.86
C PRO A 33 -2.16 18.80 13.72
N LEU A 34 -0.85 18.98 13.47
CA LEU A 34 -0.12 18.19 12.46
C LEU A 34 0.03 16.73 12.89
N GLU A 35 0.38 16.49 14.16
CA GLU A 35 0.43 15.14 14.72
C GLU A 35 -0.93 14.45 14.61
N ALA A 36 -2.02 15.14 15.00
CA ALA A 36 -3.38 14.62 14.91
C ALA A 36 -3.76 14.24 13.47
N ALA A 37 -3.52 15.11 12.49
CA ALA A 37 -3.80 14.83 11.08
C ALA A 37 -2.96 13.67 10.53
N THR A 38 -1.71 13.56 10.96
CA THR A 38 -0.81 12.46 10.58
C THR A 38 -1.32 11.13 11.11
N THR A 39 -1.69 11.09 12.39
CA THR A 39 -2.27 9.92 13.03
C THR A 39 -3.56 9.48 12.34
N GLU A 40 -4.48 10.41 12.04
CA GLU A 40 -5.71 10.04 11.33
C GLU A 40 -5.44 9.39 9.96
N LEU A 41 -4.46 9.91 9.22
CA LEU A 41 -4.04 9.31 7.96
C LEU A 41 -3.42 7.91 8.15
N GLU A 42 -2.56 7.73 9.15
CA GLU A 42 -1.96 6.43 9.49
C GLU A 42 -3.03 5.38 9.78
N TRP A 43 -4.01 5.74 10.62
CA TRP A 43 -5.14 4.86 10.92
C TRP A 43 -6.02 4.58 9.70
N ALA A 44 -6.25 5.58 8.84
CA ALA A 44 -6.97 5.38 7.59
C ALA A 44 -6.26 4.38 6.67
N LEU A 45 -4.93 4.48 6.54
CA LEU A 45 -4.12 3.55 5.74
C LEU A 45 -4.14 2.12 6.30
N LEU A 46 -4.06 1.96 7.62
CA LEU A 46 -4.17 0.64 8.27
C LEU A 46 -5.53 -0.01 8.04
N ARG A 47 -6.63 0.75 8.24
CA ARG A 47 -7.98 0.26 7.97
C ARG A 47 -8.20 -0.06 6.50
N TRP A 48 -7.67 0.79 5.61
CA TRP A 48 -7.72 0.57 4.17
C TRP A 48 -6.99 -0.71 3.78
N TRP A 49 -5.79 -0.95 4.31
CA TRP A 49 -5.01 -2.17 4.06
C TRP A 49 -5.79 -3.43 4.41
N GLU A 50 -6.40 -3.45 5.59
CA GLU A 50 -7.22 -4.57 6.05
C GLU A 50 -8.49 -4.77 5.20
N ALA A 51 -9.17 -3.67 4.83
CA ALA A 51 -10.33 -3.72 3.95
C ALA A 51 -9.97 -4.23 2.55
N PHE A 52 -8.85 -3.76 1.99
CA PHE A 52 -8.32 -4.18 0.70
C PHE A 52 -7.97 -5.67 0.68
N GLY A 53 -7.35 -6.17 1.75
CA GLY A 53 -7.04 -7.59 1.91
C GLY A 53 -8.28 -8.47 1.89
N ARG A 54 -9.32 -8.11 2.65
CA ARG A 54 -10.62 -8.83 2.67
C ARG A 54 -11.32 -8.78 1.32
N TYR A 55 -11.41 -7.60 0.69
CA TYR A 55 -11.97 -7.45 -0.65
C TYR A 55 -11.28 -8.37 -1.67
N SER A 56 -9.94 -8.38 -1.66
CA SER A 56 -9.15 -9.21 -2.58
C SER A 56 -9.44 -10.70 -2.40
N LEU A 57 -9.59 -11.15 -1.15
CA LEU A 57 -9.96 -12.54 -0.84
C LEU A 57 -11.38 -12.89 -1.30
N HIS A 58 -12.35 -12.00 -1.11
CA HIS A 58 -13.71 -12.22 -1.60
C HIS A 58 -13.77 -12.31 -3.13
N ALA A 59 -13.03 -11.44 -3.84
CA ALA A 59 -12.92 -11.50 -5.29
C ALA A 59 -12.23 -12.79 -5.78
N LEU A 60 -11.20 -13.27 -5.07
CA LEU A 60 -10.56 -14.56 -5.35
C LEU A 60 -11.52 -15.74 -5.21
N ASN A 61 -12.36 -15.74 -4.17
CA ASN A 61 -13.34 -16.80 -3.95
C ASN A 61 -14.37 -16.87 -5.09
N MET A 62 -14.75 -15.72 -5.68
CA MET A 62 -15.62 -15.68 -6.86
C MET A 62 -14.97 -16.31 -8.10
N LEU A 63 -13.64 -16.35 -8.17
CA LEU A 63 -12.86 -16.97 -9.25
C LEU A 63 -12.59 -18.46 -9.03
N GLY A 64 -13.03 -19.04 -7.90
CA GLY A 64 -12.78 -20.44 -7.57
C GLY A 64 -11.29 -20.78 -7.35
N LEU A 65 -10.50 -19.79 -6.93
CA LEU A 65 -9.07 -19.97 -6.67
C LEU A 65 -8.80 -20.35 -5.21
N ASP A 66 -9.09 -21.61 -4.90
CA ASP A 66 -8.81 -22.15 -3.58
C ASP A 66 -7.31 -22.13 -3.26
N GLY A 67 -6.99 -21.71 -2.04
CA GLY A 67 -5.63 -21.66 -1.54
C GLY A 67 -4.81 -20.47 -2.05
N VAL A 68 -5.33 -19.59 -2.91
CA VAL A 68 -4.67 -18.31 -3.24
C VAL A 68 -5.05 -17.27 -2.19
N GLY A 69 -4.07 -16.68 -1.50
CA GLY A 69 -4.29 -15.58 -0.57
C GLY A 69 -4.23 -14.21 -1.26
N SER A 70 -4.56 -13.17 -0.51
CA SER A 70 -4.48 -11.78 -0.99
C SER A 70 -3.05 -11.40 -1.41
N ALA A 71 -2.03 -11.89 -0.70
CA ALA A 71 -0.63 -11.66 -1.03
C ALA A 71 -0.23 -12.31 -2.36
N GLU A 72 -0.61 -13.57 -2.60
CA GLU A 72 -0.35 -14.23 -3.88
C GLU A 72 -1.06 -13.53 -5.04
N MET A 73 -2.27 -13.03 -4.84
CA MET A 73 -2.99 -12.29 -5.88
C MET A 73 -2.33 -10.95 -6.22
N LEU A 74 -1.89 -10.21 -5.22
CA LEU A 74 -1.08 -8.99 -5.43
C LEU A 74 0.19 -9.31 -6.22
N ILE A 75 0.92 -10.35 -5.80
CA ILE A 75 2.14 -10.78 -6.48
C ILE A 75 1.87 -11.20 -7.93
N LEU A 76 0.77 -11.90 -8.21
CA LEU A 76 0.39 -12.30 -9.56
C LEU A 76 0.14 -11.08 -10.47
N HIS A 77 -0.54 -10.04 -9.96
CA HIS A 77 -0.73 -8.78 -10.69
C HIS A 77 0.60 -8.08 -10.97
N ILE A 78 1.54 -8.08 -10.02
CA ILE A 78 2.89 -7.52 -10.23
C ILE A 78 3.71 -8.35 -11.22
N VAL A 79 3.59 -9.70 -11.19
CA VAL A 79 4.20 -10.56 -12.20
C VAL A 79 3.68 -10.18 -13.59
N ARG A 80 2.36 -9.97 -13.74
CA ARG A 80 1.75 -9.54 -15.01
C ARG A 80 2.04 -8.09 -15.41
N LEU A 81 2.34 -7.19 -14.47
CA LEU A 81 2.50 -5.75 -14.73
C LEU A 81 3.35 -5.43 -15.97
N HIS A 82 2.79 -4.71 -16.96
CA HIS A 82 3.43 -4.40 -18.26
C HIS A 82 3.84 -5.61 -19.13
N ASP A 83 3.36 -6.82 -18.82
CA ASP A 83 3.58 -8.07 -19.57
C ASP A 83 5.06 -8.38 -19.86
N ARG A 84 5.94 -8.01 -18.91
CA ARG A 84 7.38 -8.27 -18.97
C ARG A 84 7.83 -9.18 -17.83
N PRO A 85 8.76 -10.13 -18.09
CA PRO A 85 9.34 -10.96 -17.05
C PRO A 85 10.02 -10.14 -15.95
N LYS A 86 9.87 -10.56 -14.69
CA LYS A 86 10.46 -9.88 -13.51
C LYS A 86 11.18 -10.86 -12.60
N SER A 87 12.25 -10.41 -11.94
CA SER A 87 12.90 -11.17 -10.88
C SER A 87 12.12 -11.07 -9.57
N ALA A 88 12.32 -12.02 -8.65
CA ALA A 88 11.71 -11.96 -7.31
C ALA A 88 12.09 -10.68 -6.55
N THR A 89 13.34 -10.21 -6.68
CA THR A 89 13.81 -8.95 -6.09
C THR A 89 13.09 -7.74 -6.67
N MET A 90 12.89 -7.70 -8.00
CA MET A 90 12.15 -6.62 -8.64
C MET A 90 10.69 -6.60 -8.15
N ILE A 91 10.06 -7.77 -8.00
CA ILE A 91 8.69 -7.90 -7.49
C ILE A 91 8.61 -7.40 -6.03
N ALA A 92 9.56 -7.80 -5.17
CA ALA A 92 9.62 -7.33 -3.79
C ALA A 92 9.79 -5.80 -3.71
N ASN A 93 10.68 -5.24 -4.53
CA ASN A 93 10.89 -3.79 -4.61
C ASN A 93 9.65 -3.03 -5.08
N LEU A 94 8.94 -3.54 -6.10
CA LEU A 94 7.70 -2.93 -6.60
C LEU A 94 6.57 -2.93 -5.56
N LEU A 95 6.60 -3.87 -4.62
CA LEU A 95 5.63 -3.98 -3.52
C LEU A 95 6.09 -3.27 -2.23
N ASN A 96 7.25 -2.62 -2.24
CA ASN A 96 7.91 -2.09 -1.05
C ASN A 96 8.04 -3.13 0.08
N ARG A 97 8.51 -4.35 -0.25
CA ARG A 97 8.66 -5.48 0.69
C ARG A 97 10.11 -5.87 0.93
N ASP A 98 10.48 -5.99 2.20
CA ASP A 98 11.81 -6.47 2.63
C ASP A 98 11.87 -8.00 2.77
N ASP A 99 10.72 -8.68 2.92
CA ASP A 99 10.64 -10.11 3.21
C ASP A 99 10.69 -10.98 1.94
N ILE A 100 11.81 -10.93 1.22
CA ILE A 100 11.99 -11.62 -0.07
C ILE A 100 11.68 -13.13 -0.02
N GLN A 101 11.88 -13.78 1.13
CA GLN A 101 11.57 -15.21 1.30
C GLN A 101 10.06 -15.50 1.19
N ASN A 102 9.21 -14.63 1.73
CA ASN A 102 7.76 -14.77 1.63
C ASN A 102 7.27 -14.48 0.20
N VAL A 103 7.89 -13.52 -0.48
CA VAL A 103 7.65 -13.27 -1.91
C VAL A 103 8.03 -14.51 -2.73
N GLN A 104 9.20 -15.11 -2.48
CA GLN A 104 9.64 -16.33 -3.17
C GLN A 104 8.75 -17.54 -2.86
N TYR A 105 8.25 -17.68 -1.63
CA TYR A 105 7.27 -18.70 -1.29
C TYR A 105 5.99 -18.55 -2.10
N SER A 106 5.43 -17.33 -2.14
CA SER A 106 4.23 -17.00 -2.92
C SER A 106 4.44 -17.27 -4.42
N LEU A 107 5.60 -16.90 -4.97
CA LEU A 107 5.95 -17.18 -6.37
C LEU A 107 6.04 -18.67 -6.66
N ARG A 108 6.65 -19.47 -5.78
CA ARG A 108 6.70 -20.94 -5.94
C ARG A 108 5.29 -21.53 -5.96
N LYS A 109 4.41 -21.05 -5.10
CA LYS A 109 3.01 -21.47 -5.04
C LYS A 109 2.26 -21.11 -6.32
N LEU A 110 2.36 -19.88 -6.81
CA LEU A 110 1.77 -19.45 -8.09
C LEU A 110 2.28 -20.26 -9.29
N VAL A 111 3.58 -20.62 -9.29
CA VAL A 111 4.16 -21.52 -10.30
C VAL A 111 3.59 -22.93 -10.18
N GLY A 112 3.48 -23.49 -8.97
CA GLY A 112 2.87 -24.80 -8.74
C GLY A 112 1.40 -24.87 -9.17
N MET A 113 0.68 -23.75 -9.10
CA MET A 113 -0.71 -23.62 -9.58
C MET A 113 -0.81 -23.33 -11.09
N GLY A 114 0.31 -23.15 -11.78
CA GLY A 114 0.34 -22.84 -13.21
C GLY A 114 -0.15 -21.44 -13.57
N LEU A 115 -0.16 -20.49 -12.61
CA LEU A 115 -0.54 -19.08 -12.82
C LEU A 115 0.66 -18.22 -13.22
N ALA A 116 1.86 -18.63 -12.82
CA ALA A 116 3.12 -18.04 -13.23
C ALA A 116 4.09 -19.13 -13.73
N ALA A 117 5.10 -18.73 -14.49
CA ALA A 117 6.14 -19.63 -14.97
C ALA A 117 7.52 -18.99 -14.81
N LYS A 118 8.51 -19.82 -14.51
CA LYS A 118 9.91 -19.41 -14.57
C LYS A 118 10.32 -19.29 -16.04
N VAL A 119 10.90 -18.15 -16.39
CA VAL A 119 11.43 -17.87 -17.73
C VAL A 119 12.89 -17.50 -17.64
N ARG A 120 13.60 -17.68 -18.76
CA ARG A 120 15.01 -17.29 -18.86
C ARG A 120 15.13 -15.76 -18.88
N ASP A 121 16.13 -15.27 -18.17
CA ASP A 121 16.58 -13.90 -18.29
C ASP A 121 17.39 -13.69 -19.58
N GLN A 122 17.83 -12.45 -19.82
CA GLN A 122 18.68 -12.11 -20.98
C GLN A 122 20.01 -12.90 -20.99
N LYS A 123 20.43 -13.44 -19.85
CA LYS A 123 21.65 -14.26 -19.68
C LYS A 123 21.35 -15.77 -19.72
N GLY A 124 20.13 -16.17 -20.05
CA GLY A 124 19.71 -17.56 -20.16
C GLY A 124 19.38 -18.26 -18.83
N LYS A 125 19.43 -17.56 -17.68
CA LYS A 125 19.15 -18.15 -16.35
C LYS A 125 17.66 -18.08 -16.00
N TYR A 126 17.11 -19.15 -15.42
CA TYR A 126 15.69 -19.22 -15.00
C TYR A 126 15.40 -18.46 -13.70
N ASN A 127 15.70 -17.17 -13.70
CA ASN A 127 15.61 -16.31 -12.51
C ASN A 127 14.44 -15.31 -12.59
N HIS A 128 13.72 -15.27 -13.71
CA HIS A 128 12.59 -14.37 -13.93
C HIS A 128 11.28 -15.15 -13.97
N LEU A 129 10.20 -14.45 -13.65
CA LEU A 129 8.84 -14.96 -13.65
C LEU A 129 8.04 -14.19 -14.68
N ALA A 130 7.21 -14.91 -15.43
CA ALA A 130 6.19 -14.36 -16.31
C ALA A 130 4.83 -14.97 -15.96
N VAL A 131 3.76 -14.24 -16.22
CA VAL A 131 2.40 -14.75 -16.06
C VAL A 131 2.13 -15.79 -17.17
N THR A 132 1.41 -16.86 -16.85
CA THR A 132 0.95 -17.84 -17.86
C THR A 132 -0.34 -17.37 -18.51
N GLU A 133 -0.82 -18.08 -19.53
CA GLU A 133 -2.14 -17.79 -20.11
C GLU A 133 -3.27 -17.93 -19.09
N ARG A 134 -3.24 -19.00 -18.28
CA ARG A 134 -4.18 -19.17 -17.17
C ARG A 134 -4.08 -18.02 -16.16
N GLY A 135 -2.86 -17.58 -15.83
CA GLY A 135 -2.66 -16.45 -14.93
C GLY A 135 -3.19 -15.13 -15.49
N ARG A 136 -3.09 -14.92 -16.82
CA ARG A 136 -3.67 -13.75 -17.49
C ARG A 136 -5.18 -13.75 -17.37
N GLN A 137 -5.82 -14.87 -17.69
CA GLN A 137 -7.27 -15.03 -17.58
C GLN A 137 -7.76 -14.70 -16.17
N ILE A 138 -7.11 -15.27 -15.13
CA ILE A 138 -7.44 -14.97 -13.74
C ILE A 138 -7.32 -13.48 -13.41
N CYS A 139 -6.25 -12.81 -13.86
CA CYS A 139 -6.08 -11.38 -13.64
C CYS A 139 -7.14 -10.56 -14.40
N ASP A 140 -7.55 -10.98 -15.60
CA ASP A 140 -8.61 -10.33 -16.38
C ASP A 140 -9.98 -10.50 -15.73
N ASP A 141 -10.30 -11.70 -15.25
CA ASP A 141 -11.55 -11.96 -14.52
C ASP A 141 -11.60 -11.16 -13.22
N PHE A 142 -10.48 -11.08 -12.49
CA PHE A 142 -10.38 -10.21 -11.32
C PHE A 142 -10.58 -8.73 -11.68
N ALA A 143 -10.00 -8.27 -12.79
CA ALA A 143 -10.17 -6.90 -13.27
C ALA A 143 -11.63 -6.61 -13.63
N ALA A 144 -12.36 -7.58 -14.20
CA ALA A 144 -13.78 -7.46 -14.48
C ALA A 144 -14.63 -7.35 -13.19
N ILE A 145 -14.34 -8.18 -12.17
CA ILE A 145 -14.96 -8.07 -10.85
C ILE A 145 -14.69 -6.69 -10.24
N ARG A 146 -13.43 -6.23 -10.30
CA ARG A 146 -13.03 -4.91 -9.79
C ARG A 146 -13.73 -3.77 -10.51
N ALA A 147 -13.93 -3.87 -11.82
CA ALA A 147 -14.62 -2.87 -12.61
C ALA A 147 -16.08 -2.72 -12.13
N GLN A 148 -16.76 -3.84 -11.88
CA GLN A 148 -18.16 -3.86 -11.46
C GLN A 148 -18.36 -3.44 -10.00
N LEU A 149 -17.50 -3.91 -9.08
CA LEU A 149 -17.73 -3.75 -7.64
C LEU A 149 -17.07 -2.51 -7.04
N LEU A 150 -15.95 -2.04 -7.60
CA LEU A 150 -15.17 -0.97 -6.98
C LEU A 150 -15.08 0.26 -7.89
N ILE A 151 -14.76 0.06 -9.17
CA ILE A 151 -14.59 1.20 -10.08
C ILE A 151 -15.92 1.90 -10.35
N ALA A 152 -17.03 1.16 -10.43
CA ALA A 152 -18.36 1.74 -10.57
C ALA A 152 -18.69 2.73 -9.44
N ASP A 153 -18.41 2.36 -8.19
CA ASP A 153 -18.64 3.20 -7.01
C ASP A 153 -17.65 4.37 -6.95
N VAL A 154 -16.37 4.13 -7.24
CA VAL A 154 -15.34 5.18 -7.30
C VAL A 154 -15.67 6.22 -8.38
N ALA A 155 -16.27 5.81 -9.49
CA ALA A 155 -16.67 6.71 -10.57
C ALA A 155 -17.83 7.66 -10.17
N GLN A 156 -18.55 7.37 -9.07
CA GLN A 156 -19.58 8.26 -8.53
C GLN A 156 -19.01 9.35 -7.62
N LEU A 157 -17.71 9.33 -7.31
CA LEU A 157 -17.08 10.35 -6.48
C LEU A 157 -16.87 11.64 -7.28
N ASP A 158 -17.30 12.77 -6.70
CA ASP A 158 -16.99 14.10 -7.24
C ASP A 158 -15.47 14.29 -7.32
N ASN A 159 -14.97 14.59 -8.53
CA ASN A 159 -13.53 14.70 -8.82
C ASN A 159 -12.71 13.47 -8.37
N GLY A 160 -13.29 12.27 -8.38
CA GLY A 160 -12.69 11.06 -7.84
C GLY A 160 -11.28 10.76 -8.36
N GLU A 161 -11.05 10.91 -9.66
CA GLU A 161 -9.71 10.69 -10.26
C GLU A 161 -8.65 11.63 -9.67
N ALA A 162 -8.93 12.94 -9.63
CA ALA A 162 -7.99 13.92 -9.10
C ALA A 162 -7.72 13.70 -7.61
N VAL A 163 -8.76 13.38 -6.83
CA VAL A 163 -8.64 13.06 -5.40
C VAL A 163 -7.76 11.83 -5.20
N LEU A 164 -7.96 10.76 -5.97
CA LEU A 164 -7.17 9.54 -5.88
C LEU A 164 -5.71 9.74 -6.29
N LEU A 165 -5.45 10.50 -7.36
CA LEU A 165 -4.09 10.83 -7.78
C LEU A 165 -3.35 11.66 -6.73
N GLN A 166 -4.03 12.63 -6.12
CA GLN A 166 -3.45 13.43 -5.04
C GLN A 166 -3.18 12.57 -3.79
N ALA A 167 -4.11 11.69 -3.42
CA ALA A 167 -3.92 10.75 -2.32
C ALA A 167 -2.71 9.82 -2.58
N ALA A 168 -2.59 9.26 -3.78
CA ALA A 168 -1.48 8.40 -4.17
C ALA A 168 -0.12 9.11 -4.07
N LYS A 169 -0.06 10.39 -4.48
CA LYS A 169 1.15 11.22 -4.35
C LYS A 169 1.52 11.46 -2.88
N THR A 170 0.54 11.80 -2.05
CA THR A 170 0.74 12.02 -0.61
C THR A 170 1.24 10.75 0.07
N VAL A 171 0.59 9.61 -0.17
CA VAL A 171 1.00 8.32 0.41
C VAL A 171 2.40 7.94 -0.04
N SER A 172 2.74 8.12 -1.32
CA SER A 172 4.07 7.81 -1.85
C SER A 172 5.17 8.66 -1.21
N MET A 173 4.90 9.96 -0.98
CA MET A 173 5.81 10.84 -0.25
C MET A 173 6.02 10.34 1.20
N LEU A 174 4.94 9.98 1.89
CA LEU A 174 5.00 9.47 3.26
C LEU A 174 5.74 8.13 3.34
N THR A 175 5.54 7.22 2.39
CA THR A 175 6.31 5.97 2.30
C THR A 175 7.80 6.24 2.32
N GLY A 176 8.29 7.19 1.52
CA GLY A 176 9.71 7.58 1.52
C GLY A 176 10.18 8.18 2.84
N LEU A 177 9.32 8.96 3.52
CA LEU A 177 9.61 9.51 4.84
C LEU A 177 9.71 8.41 5.91
N TYR A 178 8.81 7.42 5.89
CA TYR A 178 8.86 6.27 6.81
C TYR A 178 10.08 5.40 6.57
N ASP A 179 10.43 5.10 5.31
CA ASP A 179 11.65 4.34 5.00
C ASP A 179 12.91 5.07 5.48
N SER A 180 12.93 6.40 5.31
CA SER A 180 14.02 7.23 5.82
C SER A 180 14.08 7.18 7.34
N ALA A 181 12.95 7.38 8.03
CA ALA A 181 12.87 7.34 9.49
C ALA A 181 13.28 5.96 10.04
N GLY A 182 12.86 4.87 9.40
CA GLY A 182 13.25 3.50 9.74
C GLY A 182 14.76 3.29 9.65
N ARG A 183 15.39 3.66 8.52
CA ARG A 183 16.85 3.59 8.34
C ARG A 183 17.60 4.44 9.36
N THR A 184 17.13 5.66 9.58
CA THR A 184 17.69 6.60 10.56
C THR A 184 17.62 6.00 11.96
N SER A 185 16.50 5.39 12.36
CA SER A 185 16.30 4.79 13.69
C SER A 185 17.30 3.69 14.05
N THR A 186 17.77 2.90 13.07
CA THR A 186 18.80 1.88 13.28
C THR A 186 20.12 2.47 13.80
N GLY A 187 20.39 3.75 13.51
CA GLY A 187 21.57 4.47 13.97
C GLY A 187 21.45 5.14 15.35
N TYR A 188 20.27 5.16 15.97
CA TYR A 188 20.06 5.75 17.30
C TYR A 188 20.13 4.69 18.40
N ALA A 189 20.65 5.08 19.57
CA ALA A 189 20.56 4.26 20.77
C ALA A 189 19.08 4.03 21.13
N ILE A 190 18.74 2.80 21.53
CA ILE A 190 17.42 2.48 22.08
C ILE A 190 17.14 3.47 23.20
N ILE A 191 16.04 4.22 23.10
CA ILE A 191 15.59 5.10 24.18
C ILE A 191 15.35 4.19 25.38
N ALA A 192 16.25 4.24 26.37
CA ALA A 192 16.11 3.46 27.59
C ALA A 192 14.78 3.83 28.23
N SER A 193 13.86 2.88 28.24
CA SER A 193 12.55 3.06 28.88
C SER A 193 12.79 3.33 30.37
N ALA A 194 12.43 4.53 30.82
CA ALA A 194 12.42 4.90 32.23
C ALA A 194 11.21 4.31 32.98
N VAL A 195 10.65 3.19 32.50
CA VAL A 195 9.67 2.41 33.26
C VAL A 195 10.46 1.44 34.14
N GLN A 196 10.98 1.97 35.25
CA GLN A 196 11.38 1.16 36.39
C GLN A 196 10.11 0.72 37.12
N SER A 197 10.00 -0.60 37.31
CA SER A 197 8.93 -1.31 38.03
C SER A 197 8.72 -0.84 39.46
#